data_AF-A0A5B7C5D7-F1
#
_entry.id   AF-A0A5B7C5D7-F1
#
_cell.length_a   1.000
_cell.length_b   1.000
_cell.length_c   1.000
_cell.angle_alpha   90.00
_cell.angle_beta   90.00
_cell.angle_gamma   90.00
#
_symmetry.space_group_name_H-M   'P 1'
#
loop_
_entity.id
_entity.type
_entity.pdbx_description
1 polymer ?
#
loop_
_entity_poly.entity_id
_entity_poly.type
_entity_poly.pdbx_seq_one_letter_code
_entity_poly.pdbx_strand_id
1 'polypeptide(L)'
;QPDCLEGLLGVCKNLCPCVMVVCEVEANTNATAFMDRFTEALFLYSSIFDCLEACMDGHNPNRMTMEGIYIWQGIQNIITTEGEERTTRHLKIDNWRAFFAKFGMA
;
A
#
# COMPACT_ATOMS: atom_id res chain seq x y z
N GLN A 1 3.53 -3.21 15.02
CA GLN A 1 2.35 -3.11 15.93
C GLN A 1 1.02 -3.44 15.24
N PRO A 2 0.41 -4.60 15.55
CA PRO A 2 -0.91 -5.01 15.04
C PRO A 2 -2.09 -4.14 15.51
N ASP A 3 -1.95 -3.39 16.61
CA ASP A 3 -3.08 -2.70 17.27
C ASP A 3 -3.32 -1.26 16.78
N CYS A 4 -2.42 -0.68 15.96
CA CYS A 4 -2.54 0.72 15.56
C CYS A 4 -3.72 0.96 14.59
N LEU A 5 -3.96 0.04 13.67
CA LEU A 5 -5.04 0.17 12.69
C LEU A 5 -6.42 -0.03 13.34
N GLU A 6 -6.54 -0.99 14.25
CA GLU A 6 -7.76 -1.21 15.05
C GLU A 6 -8.08 0.02 15.91
N GLY A 7 -7.08 0.57 16.58
CA GLY A 7 -7.21 1.81 17.36
C GLY A 7 -7.62 3.01 16.49
N LEU A 8 -7.00 3.18 15.32
CA LEU A 8 -7.35 4.25 14.38
C LEU A 8 -8.81 4.14 13.91
N LEU A 9 -9.26 2.94 13.54
CA LEU A 9 -10.66 2.74 13.15
C LEU A 9 -11.62 2.99 14.32
N GLY A 10 -11.24 2.60 15.54
CA GLY A 10 -12.02 2.95 16.74
C GLY A 10 -12.22 4.47 16.86
N VAL A 11 -11.16 5.26 16.66
CA VAL A 11 -11.23 6.73 16.66
C VAL A 11 -12.11 7.22 15.51
N CYS A 12 -11.90 6.75 14.28
CA CYS A 12 -12.71 7.12 13.12
C CYS A 12 -14.20 6.84 13.36
N LYS A 13 -14.54 5.70 13.98
CA LYS A 13 -15.93 5.36 14.33
C LYS A 13 -16.52 6.34 15.35
N ASN A 14 -15.75 6.67 16.38
CA ASN A 14 -16.17 7.56 17.46
C ASN A 14 -16.37 9.02 17.01
N LEU A 15 -15.77 9.42 15.88
CA LEU A 15 -16.04 10.71 15.25
C LEU A 15 -17.42 10.78 14.56
N CYS A 16 -18.12 9.65 14.41
CA CYS A 16 -19.41 9.54 13.74
C CYS A 16 -19.44 10.26 12.36
N PRO A 17 -18.48 9.97 11.45
CA PRO A 17 -18.46 10.62 10.15
C PRO A 17 -19.70 10.26 9.33
N CYS A 18 -20.20 11.22 8.55
CA CYS A 18 -21.28 10.94 7.60
C CYS A 18 -20.81 10.03 6.45
N VAL A 19 -19.56 10.22 6.01
CA VAL A 19 -18.91 9.43 4.95
C VAL A 19 -17.43 9.27 5.30
N MET A 20 -16.88 8.08 5.08
CA MET A 20 -15.44 7.82 5.14
C MET A 20 -14.96 7.37 3.76
N VAL A 21 -13.90 8.00 3.24
CA VAL A 21 -13.27 7.63 1.97
C VAL A 21 -11.88 7.12 2.26
N VAL A 22 -11.55 5.94 1.73
CA VAL A 22 -10.25 5.29 1.89
C VAL A 22 -9.66 5.03 0.52
N CYS A 23 -8.43 5.51 0.31
CA CYS A 23 -7.68 5.31 -0.92
C CYS A 23 -6.46 4.46 -0.60
N GLU A 24 -6.39 3.27 -1.17
CA GLU A 24 -5.33 2.29 -0.90
C GLU A 24 -4.81 1.68 -2.21
N VAL A 25 -3.58 1.15 -2.15
CA VAL A 25 -2.95 0.47 -3.28
C VAL A 25 -3.50 -0.96 -3.37
N GLU A 26 -4.09 -1.32 -4.50
CA GLU A 26 -4.67 -2.64 -4.74
C GLU A 26 -3.59 -3.69 -5.06
N ALA A 27 -2.90 -4.16 -4.03
CA ALA A 27 -1.88 -5.21 -4.11
C ALA A 27 -1.76 -5.93 -2.77
N ASN A 28 -1.40 -7.23 -2.78
CA ASN A 28 -1.10 -7.97 -1.55
C ASN A 28 0.41 -8.06 -1.27
N THR A 29 1.02 -6.97 -0.83
CA THR A 29 2.44 -6.96 -0.42
C THR A 29 2.62 -7.29 1.07
N ASN A 30 1.57 -7.76 1.74
CA ASN A 30 1.60 -8.18 3.14
C ASN A 30 1.69 -9.70 3.35
N ALA A 31 1.89 -10.48 2.28
CA ALA A 31 2.09 -11.93 2.39
C ALA A 31 3.26 -12.30 3.33
N THR A 32 3.14 -13.44 4.02
CA THR A 32 4.17 -13.91 4.97
C THR A 32 5.42 -14.42 4.25
N ALA A 33 5.24 -15.13 3.13
CA ALA A 33 6.34 -15.63 2.33
C ALA A 33 7.00 -14.50 1.52
N PHE A 34 8.34 -14.46 1.52
CA PHE A 34 9.11 -13.49 0.75
C PHE A 34 8.82 -13.57 -0.75
N MET A 35 8.79 -14.78 -1.32
CA MET A 35 8.59 -14.96 -2.76
C MET A 35 7.24 -14.42 -3.24
N ASP A 36 6.19 -14.58 -2.43
CA ASP A 36 4.86 -14.05 -2.75
C ASP A 36 4.88 -12.52 -2.75
N ARG A 37 5.51 -11.90 -1.73
CA ARG A 37 5.65 -10.43 -1.67
C ARG A 37 6.50 -9.89 -2.81
N PHE A 38 7.62 -10.54 -3.11
CA PHE A 38 8.53 -10.13 -4.20
C PHE A 38 7.78 -10.16 -5.53
N THR A 39 7.05 -11.24 -5.79
CA THR A 39 6.28 -11.41 -7.02
C THR A 39 5.17 -10.36 -7.13
N GLU A 40 4.39 -10.14 -6.07
CA GLU A 40 3.35 -9.11 -6.07
C GLU A 40 3.93 -7.70 -6.26
N ALA A 41 5.03 -7.38 -5.57
CA ALA A 41 5.70 -6.08 -5.72
C ALA A 41 6.24 -5.88 -7.13
N LEU A 42 6.82 -6.92 -7.74
CA LEU A 42 7.29 -6.86 -9.12
C LEU A 42 6.13 -6.51 -10.06
N PHE A 43 5.01 -7.23 -9.99
CA PHE A 43 3.85 -6.94 -10.84
C PHE A 43 3.26 -5.54 -10.60
N LEU A 44 3.12 -5.14 -9.34
CA LEU A 44 2.62 -3.81 -8.97
C LEU A 44 3.51 -2.71 -9.55
N TYR A 45 4.81 -2.74 -9.25
CA TYR A 45 5.70 -1.66 -9.66
C TYR A 45 5.97 -1.68 -11.15
N SER A 46 6.09 -2.84 -11.82
CA SER A 46 6.15 -2.90 -13.28
C SER A 46 4.96 -2.17 -13.92
N SER A 47 3.74 -2.42 -13.43
CA SER A 47 2.54 -1.73 -13.94
C SER A 47 2.60 -0.21 -13.74
N ILE A 48 3.16 0.25 -12.62
CA ILE A 48 3.34 1.68 -12.34
C ILE A 48 4.40 2.30 -13.27
N PHE A 49 5.54 1.63 -13.45
CA PHE A 49 6.60 2.08 -14.37
C PHE A 49 6.10 2.15 -15.82
N ASP A 50 5.35 1.14 -16.28
CA ASP A 50 4.73 1.14 -17.62
C ASP A 50 3.77 2.32 -17.80
N CYS A 51 2.96 2.64 -16.76
CA CYS A 51 2.06 3.80 -16.79
C CYS A 51 2.82 5.13 -16.84
N LEU A 52 3.89 5.27 -16.06
CA LEU A 52 4.73 6.47 -16.06
C LEU A 52 5.43 6.64 -17.41
N GLU A 53 5.93 5.56 -18.00
CA GLU A 53 6.53 5.57 -19.33
C GLU A 53 5.54 6.00 -20.41
N ALA A 54 4.30 5.49 -20.36
CA ALA A 54 3.27 5.85 -21.32
C ALA A 54 2.82 7.32 -21.20
N CYS A 55 2.90 7.93 -20.01
CA CYS A 55 2.33 9.24 -19.72
C CYS A 55 3.36 10.38 -19.57
N MET A 56 4.64 10.06 -19.43
CA MET A 56 5.69 11.05 -19.10
C MET A 56 6.99 10.80 -19.87
N ASP A 57 7.58 11.88 -20.36
CA ASP A 57 8.92 11.84 -20.97
C ASP A 57 9.97 11.27 -19.98
N GLY A 58 10.90 10.46 -20.49
CA GLY A 58 11.94 9.82 -19.69
C GLY A 58 12.89 10.79 -18.99
N HIS A 59 13.08 12.00 -19.53
CA HIS A 59 13.89 13.06 -18.93
C HIS A 59 13.07 14.02 -18.06
N ASN A 60 11.78 13.72 -17.84
CA ASN A 60 10.95 14.53 -16.97
C ASN A 60 11.46 14.44 -15.51
N PRO A 61 11.83 15.56 -14.86
CA PRO A 61 12.41 15.52 -13.52
C PRO A 61 11.42 15.01 -12.46
N ASN A 62 10.11 15.17 -12.68
CA ASN A 62 9.10 14.62 -11.77
C ASN A 62 9.00 13.11 -11.90
N ARG A 63 9.15 12.56 -13.12
CA ARG A 63 9.21 11.10 -13.33
C ARG A 63 10.45 10.52 -12.65
N MET A 64 11.62 11.10 -12.89
CA MET A 64 12.87 10.66 -12.27
C MET A 64 12.79 10.69 -10.73
N THR A 65 12.15 11.73 -10.18
CA THR A 65 11.91 11.85 -8.73
C THR A 65 10.93 10.78 -8.23
N MET A 66 9.84 10.55 -8.97
CA MET A 66 8.84 9.52 -8.65
C MET A 66 9.45 8.13 -8.59
N GLU A 67 10.17 7.75 -9.64
CA GLU A 67 10.80 6.45 -9.79
C GLU A 67 11.96 6.25 -8.79
N GLY A 68 12.90 7.20 -8.76
CA GLY A 68 14.15 7.07 -8.02
C GLY A 68 14.06 7.29 -6.52
N ILE A 69 13.01 7.97 -6.04
CA ILE A 69 12.84 8.25 -4.60
C ILE A 69 11.61 7.52 -4.07
N TYR A 70 10.41 7.85 -4.55
CA TYR A 70 9.17 7.38 -3.92
C TYR A 70 8.89 5.90 -4.21
N ILE A 71 8.97 5.49 -5.48
CA ILE A 71 8.78 4.09 -5.86
C ILE A 71 9.90 3.22 -5.30
N TRP A 72 11.15 3.68 -5.41
CA TRP A 72 12.31 2.99 -4.83
C TRP A 72 12.14 2.71 -3.34
N GLN A 73 11.67 3.68 -2.54
CA GLN A 73 11.45 3.50 -1.11
C GLN A 73 10.45 2.37 -0.81
N GLY A 74 9.36 2.28 -1.59
CA GLY A 74 8.36 1.23 -1.43
C GLY A 74 8.91 -0.16 -1.81
N ILE A 75 9.63 -0.25 -2.93
CA ILE A 75 10.32 -1.48 -3.35
C ILE A 75 11.31 -1.93 -2.27
N GLN A 76 12.17 -1.02 -1.81
CA GLN A 76 13.18 -1.30 -0.81
C GLN A 76 12.53 -1.79 0.48
N ASN A 77 11.47 -1.12 0.98
CA ASN A 77 10.81 -1.55 2.20
C ASN A 77 10.21 -2.97 2.07
N ILE A 78 9.56 -3.30 0.95
CA ILE A 78 8.96 -4.63 0.75
C ILE A 78 10.03 -5.74 0.68
N ILE A 79 11.17 -5.46 0.04
CA ILE A 79 12.18 -6.48 -0.27
C ILE A 79 13.22 -6.63 0.85
N THR A 80 13.68 -5.53 1.46
CA THR A 80 14.87 -5.53 2.31
C THR A 80 14.57 -5.48 3.80
N THR A 81 13.32 -5.32 4.20
CA THR A 81 12.95 -5.20 5.62
C THR A 81 11.94 -6.27 6.02
N GLU A 82 11.92 -6.63 7.31
CA GLU A 82 11.02 -7.64 7.87
C GLU A 82 10.47 -7.19 9.22
N GLY A 83 9.53 -7.97 9.78
CA GLY A 83 9.01 -7.70 11.12
C GLY A 83 8.44 -6.29 11.25
N GLU A 84 8.79 -5.58 12.32
CA GLU A 84 8.29 -4.23 12.56
C GLU A 84 8.96 -3.15 11.70
N GLU A 85 10.15 -3.42 11.15
CA GLU A 85 10.86 -2.49 10.25
C GLU A 85 10.17 -2.37 8.88
N ARG A 86 9.43 -3.42 8.49
CA ARG A 86 8.62 -3.39 7.27
C ARG A 86 7.30 -2.69 7.50
N THR A 87 7.15 -1.53 6.87
CA THR A 87 6.02 -0.61 7.01
C THR A 87 5.10 -0.65 5.80
N THR A 88 5.61 -0.91 4.60
CA THR A 88 4.83 -1.06 3.37
C THR A 88 4.15 -2.44 3.35
N ARG A 89 2.84 -2.44 3.60
CA ARG A 89 2.01 -3.63 3.81
C ARG A 89 0.64 -3.47 3.14
N HIS A 90 0.63 -3.44 1.81
CA HIS A 90 -0.61 -3.32 1.05
C HIS A 90 -1.47 -4.56 1.20
N LEU A 91 -2.79 -4.33 1.19
CA LEU A 91 -3.83 -5.34 1.28
C LEU A 91 -4.84 -5.06 0.17
N LYS A 92 -5.46 -6.13 -0.36
CA LYS A 92 -6.49 -6.02 -1.38
C LYS A 92 -7.81 -5.52 -0.78
N ILE A 93 -8.69 -5.01 -1.62
CA ILE A 93 -9.99 -4.47 -1.22
C ILE A 93 -10.81 -5.43 -0.34
N ASP A 94 -10.72 -6.75 -0.57
CA ASP A 94 -11.47 -7.73 0.22
C ASP A 94 -10.98 -7.83 1.67
N ASN A 95 -9.67 -7.65 1.90
CA ASN A 95 -9.12 -7.56 3.25
C ASN A 95 -9.64 -6.31 3.97
N TRP A 96 -9.64 -5.16 3.27
CA TRP A 96 -10.16 -3.91 3.82
C TRP A 96 -11.65 -3.98 4.14
N ARG A 97 -12.47 -4.55 3.24
CA ARG A 97 -13.90 -4.79 3.46
C ARG A 97 -14.14 -5.66 4.68
N ALA A 98 -13.42 -6.77 4.80
CA ALA A 98 -13.53 -7.65 5.97
C ALA A 98 -13.14 -6.92 7.27
N PHE A 99 -12.12 -6.07 7.20
CA PHE A 99 -11.67 -5.27 8.33
C PHE A 99 -12.74 -4.24 8.74
N PHE A 100 -13.27 -3.43 7.81
CA PHE A 100 -14.35 -2.48 8.10
C PHE A 100 -15.61 -3.17 8.66
N ALA A 101 -16.00 -4.32 8.10
CA ALA A 101 -17.13 -5.10 8.59
C ALA A 101 -16.93 -5.54 10.05
N LYS A 102 -15.73 -5.97 10.44
CA LYS A 102 -15.38 -6.31 11.83
C LYS A 102 -15.59 -5.13 12.79
N PHE A 103 -15.36 -3.90 12.32
CA PHE A 103 -15.53 -2.67 13.10
C PHE A 103 -16.94 -2.07 13.02
N GLY A 104 -17.87 -2.70 12.31
CA GLY A 104 -19.22 -2.18 12.09
C GLY A 104 -19.22 -0.86 11.31
N MET A 105 -18.25 -0.72 10.39
CA MET A 105 -18.21 0.31 9.38
C MET A 105 -18.68 -0.33 8.08
N ALA A 106 -19.83 0.10 7.57
CA ALA A 106 -20.45 -0.40 6.35
C ALA A 106 -20.55 0.72 5.33
#